data_AF-A0A7Y2PJ75-F1
#
_entry.id   AF-A0A7Y2PJ75-F1
#
_cell.length_a   1.000
_cell.length_b   1.000
_cell.length_c   1.000
_cell.angle_alpha   90.00
_cell.angle_beta   90.00
_cell.angle_gamma   90.00
#
_symmetry.space_group_name_H-M   'P 1'
#
loop_
_entity.id
_entity.type
_entity.pdbx_description
1 polymer ?
#
loop_
_entity_poly.entity_id
_entity_poly.type
_entity_poly.pdbx_seq_one_letter_code
_entity_poly.pdbx_strand_id
1 'polypeptide(L)' 'MNIGFSAADEHFRQQVAQWMQEHLSGQYNELRFRGGPGDEDFAPGLRKQ' A
#
# COMPACT_ATOMS: atom_id res chain seq x y z
N MET A 1 -20.19 9.95 -16.13
CA MET A 1 -19.64 9.60 -14.80
C MET A 1 -18.25 10.21 -14.75
N ASN A 2 -17.97 11.15 -13.84
CA ASN A 2 -16.61 11.69 -13.69
C ASN A 2 -15.78 10.65 -12.93
N ILE A 3 -14.94 9.92 -13.65
CA ILE A 3 -14.12 8.81 -13.13
C ILE A 3 -12.70 9.27 -12.73
N GLY A 4 -12.44 10.58 -12.79
CA GLY A 4 -11.17 11.18 -12.41
C GLY A 4 -11.07 11.40 -10.90
N PHE A 5 -9.85 11.28 -10.39
CA PHE A 5 -9.51 11.70 -9.03
C PHE A 5 -9.45 13.23 -8.96
N SER A 6 -9.83 13.80 -7.82
CA SER A 6 -9.57 15.21 -7.56
C SER A 6 -8.07 15.44 -7.31
N ALA A 7 -7.62 16.69 -7.41
CA ALA A 7 -6.24 17.03 -7.06
C ALA A 7 -5.87 16.64 -5.60
N ALA A 8 -6.85 16.71 -4.69
CA ALA A 8 -6.67 16.27 -3.31
C ALA A 8 -6.45 14.75 -3.22
N ASP A 9 -7.20 13.97 -4.00
CA ASP A 9 -7.04 12.52 -4.07
C ASP A 9 -5.67 12.12 -4.65
N GLU A 10 -5.22 12.81 -5.70
CA GLU A 10 -3.90 12.57 -6.30
C GLU A 10 -2.77 12.90 -5.32
N HIS A 11 -2.86 14.03 -4.63
CA HIS A 11 -1.89 14.41 -3.59
C HIS A 11 -1.88 13.41 -2.43
N PHE A 12 -3.05 12.92 -2.01
CA PHE A 12 -3.13 11.87 -0.99
C PHE A 12 -2.49 10.56 -1.48
N ARG A 13 -2.79 10.13 -2.70
CA ARG A 13 -2.18 8.93 -3.31
C ARG A 13 -0.66 8.99 -3.35
N GLN A 14 -0.10 10.15 -3.69
CA GLN A 14 1.36 10.36 -3.69
C GLN A 14 1.95 10.24 -2.29
N GLN A 15 1.32 10.84 -1.28
CA GLN A 15 1.77 10.74 0.11
C GLN A 15 1.77 9.28 0.59
N VAL A 16 0.69 8.53 0.31
CA VAL A 16 0.61 7.12 0.69
C VAL A 16 1.67 6.29 -0.04
N ALA A 17 1.89 6.54 -1.33
CA ALA A 17 2.93 5.85 -2.10
C ALA A 17 4.33 6.11 -1.55
N GLN A 18 4.64 7.35 -1.17
CA GLN A 18 5.91 7.71 -0.54
C GLN A 18 6.07 7.01 0.81
N TRP A 19 5.04 7.07 1.66
CA TRP A 19 5.03 6.40 2.95
C TRP A 19 5.27 4.88 2.81
N MET A 20 4.60 4.22 1.86
CA MET A 20 4.80 2.80 1.61
C MET A 20 6.24 2.47 1.18
N GLN A 21 6.87 3.31 0.34
CA GLN A 21 8.26 3.08 -0.08
C GLN A 21 9.23 3.12 1.10
N GLU A 22 9.01 4.05 2.03
CA GLU A 22 9.84 4.23 3.22
C GLU A 22 9.63 3.11 4.25
N HIS A 23 8.38 2.72 4.49
CA HIS A 23 8.02 1.81 5.58
C HIS A 23 7.95 0.32 5.21
N LEU A 24 7.72 -0.03 3.94
CA LEU A 24 7.76 -1.42 3.48
C LEU A 24 9.21 -1.89 3.31
N SER A 25 9.99 -1.88 4.38
CA SER A 25 11.40 -2.24 4.40
C SER A 25 11.68 -3.30 5.47
N GLY A 26 12.88 -3.89 5.46
CA GLY A 26 13.25 -4.94 6.41
C GLY A 26 12.28 -6.12 6.36
N GLN A 27 11.66 -6.47 7.51
CA GLN A 27 10.68 -7.55 7.63
C GLN A 27 9.40 -7.31 6.79
N TYR A 28 9.09 -6.05 6.45
CA TYR A 28 7.90 -5.71 5.65
C TYR A 28 8.21 -5.61 4.16
N ASN A 29 9.45 -5.86 3.73
CA ASN A 29 9.83 -5.76 2.32
C ASN A 29 9.05 -6.74 1.42
N GLU A 30 8.65 -7.90 1.94
CA GLU A 30 7.84 -8.89 1.20
C GLU A 30 6.42 -8.40 0.88
N LEU A 31 5.92 -7.39 1.61
CA LEU A 31 4.62 -6.78 1.36
C LEU A 31 4.65 -5.77 0.21
N ARG A 32 5.83 -5.43 -0.33
CA ARG A 32 5.92 -4.54 -1.49
C ARG A 32 5.20 -5.15 -2.69
N PHE A 33 4.48 -4.31 -3.43
CA PHE A 33 3.69 -4.70 -4.60
C PHE A 33 2.52 -5.67 -4.31
N ARG A 34 2.18 -5.85 -3.02
CA ARG A 34 1.02 -6.64 -2.57
C ARG A 34 -0.17 -5.73 -2.25
N GLY A 35 -1.36 -6.32 -2.26
CA GLY A 35 -2.63 -5.63 -1.96
C GLY A 35 -3.68 -5.77 -3.06
N GLY A 36 -3.43 -6.63 -4.05
CA GLY A 36 -4.43 -7.01 -5.03
C GLY A 36 -5.39 -8.09 -4.49
N PRO A 37 -6.46 -8.41 -5.23
CA PRO A 37 -7.31 -9.55 -4.90
C PRO A 37 -6.49 -10.84 -4.76
N GLY A 38 -6.66 -11.58 -3.67
CA GLY A 38 -5.91 -12.80 -3.37
C GLY A 38 -4.62 -12.62 -2.55
N ASP A 39 -4.20 -11.39 -2.25
CA ASP A 39 -3.07 -11.13 -1.34
C ASP A 39 -3.50 -11.08 0.14
N GLU A 40 -4.78 -11.32 0.44
CA GLU A 40 -5.35 -11.17 1.78
C GLU A 40 -4.68 -12.05 2.84
N ASP A 41 -4.10 -13.18 2.46
CA ASP A 41 -3.40 -14.09 3.38
C ASP A 41 -1.92 -14.26 3.04
N PHE A 42 -1.32 -13.29 2.34
CA PHE A 42 0.07 -13.39 1.90
C PHE A 42 1.06 -13.51 3.08
N ALA A 43 0.90 -12.71 4.15
CA ALA A 43 1.81 -12.71 5.31
C ALA A 43 1.07 -12.56 6.66
N PRO A 44 0.25 -13.53 7.07
CA PRO A 44 -0.54 -13.46 8.31
C PRO A 44 0.31 -13.37 9.59
N GLY A 45 1.57 -13.82 9.53
CA GLY A 45 2.51 -13.74 10.66
C GLY A 45 2.90 -12.30 11.02
N LEU A 46 2.99 -11.39 10.03
CA LEU A 46 3.32 -9.99 10.26
C LEU A 46 2.21 -9.21 10.98
N ARG A 47 0.97 -9.74 11.01
CA ARG A 47 -0.17 -9.11 11.69
C ARG A 47 -0.15 -9.24 13.21
N LYS A 48 0.62 -10.19 13.74
CA LYS A 48 0.63 -10.56 15.16
C LYS A 48 1.82 -9.97 15.94
N GLN A 49 2.57 -9.08 15.29
CA GLN A 49 3.72 -8.38 15.86
C GLN A 49 3.25 -7.20 16.72
#